data_AF-A0A845XRD0-F1
#
_entry.id   AF-A0A845XRD0-F1
#
_cell.length_a   1.000
_cell.length_b   1.000
_cell.length_c   1.000
_cell.angle_alpha   90.00
_cell.angle_beta   90.00
_cell.angle_gamma   90.00
#
_symmetry.space_group_name_H-M   'P 1'
#
loop_
_entity.id
_entity.type
_entity.pdbx_description
1 polymer ?
#
loop_
_entity_poly.entity_id
_entity_poly.type
_entity_poly.pdbx_seq_one_letter_code
_entity_poly.pdbx_strand_id
1 'polypeptide(L)'
;ELRQKIPAQEIVVVDTPQEEQAIARAQELGFTHRRYGNDLAFWLPESLDLKDIIACFDGIPLDSIARQPVRLEYVYVEVTSNLVECWSLTQRS
;
A
#
# COMPACT_ATOMS: atom_id res chain seq x y z
N GLU A 1 -9.01 -12.88 12.69
CA GLU A 1 -8.76 -11.65 13.46
C GLU A 1 -7.88 -10.61 12.75
N LEU A 2 -6.54 -10.67 12.73
CA LEU A 2 -5.71 -9.55 12.19
C LEU A 2 -5.83 -9.29 10.67
N ARG A 3 -6.13 -10.34 9.88
CA ARG A 3 -6.35 -10.21 8.42
C ARG A 3 -7.63 -9.44 8.05
N GLN A 4 -8.57 -9.24 8.98
CA GLN A 4 -9.81 -8.49 8.71
C GLN A 4 -9.64 -6.97 8.80
N LYS A 5 -8.49 -6.48 9.27
CA LYS A 5 -8.22 -5.04 9.40
C LYS A 5 -7.51 -4.45 8.18
N ILE A 6 -7.06 -5.28 7.25
CA ILE A 6 -6.40 -4.82 6.03
C ILE A 6 -7.42 -4.96 4.89
N PRO A 7 -7.94 -3.84 4.35
CA PRO A 7 -8.88 -3.88 3.22
C PRO A 7 -8.20 -4.27 1.89
N ALA A 8 -6.87 -4.38 1.88
CA ALA A 8 -6.08 -4.77 0.71
C ALA A 8 -5.89 -6.29 0.66
N GLN A 9 -6.15 -6.89 -0.50
CA GLN A 9 -5.84 -8.30 -0.76
C GLN A 9 -4.43 -8.47 -1.36
N GLU A 10 -3.90 -7.42 -1.99
CA GLU A 10 -2.63 -7.46 -2.70
C GLU A 10 -1.86 -6.13 -2.58
N ILE A 11 -0.53 -6.21 -2.63
CA ILE A 11 0.36 -5.04 -2.66
C ILE A 11 1.14 -5.06 -3.98
N VAL A 12 1.11 -3.95 -4.68
CA VAL A 12 1.95 -3.71 -5.86
C VAL A 12 3.03 -2.72 -5.48
N VAL A 13 4.28 -3.11 -5.65
CA VAL A 13 5.43 -2.22 -5.54
C VAL A 13 5.82 -1.79 -6.93
N VAL A 14 6.01 -0.49 -7.13
CA VAL A 14 6.41 0.10 -8.40
C VAL A 14 7.58 1.03 -8.19
N ASP A 15 8.51 0.98 -9.12
CA ASP A 15 9.64 1.90 -9.23
C ASP A 15 9.42 2.74 -10.49
N THR A 16 9.46 4.06 -10.33
CA THR A 16 9.20 5.01 -11.41
C THR A 16 9.87 6.34 -11.12
N PRO A 17 10.44 7.01 -12.14
CA PRO A 17 10.94 8.38 -11.98
C PRO A 17 9.81 9.41 -11.84
N GLN A 18 8.55 9.00 -12.05
CA GLN A 18 7.36 9.85 -11.98
C GLN A 18 6.44 9.44 -10.83
N GLU A 19 6.99 9.28 -9.62
CA GLU A 19 6.25 8.85 -8.44
C GLU A 19 4.97 9.67 -8.19
N GLU A 20 5.04 10.99 -8.31
CA GLU A 20 3.87 11.86 -8.11
C GLU A 20 2.73 11.56 -9.08
N GLN A 21 3.05 11.27 -10.35
CA GLN A 21 2.04 10.90 -11.35
C GLN A 21 1.45 9.52 -11.05
N ALA A 22 2.29 8.55 -10.64
CA ALA A 22 1.83 7.23 -10.24
C ALA A 22 0.90 7.31 -9.01
N ILE A 23 1.24 8.16 -8.03
CA ILE A 23 0.41 8.38 -6.83
C ILE A 23 -0.92 9.04 -7.21
N ALA A 24 -0.91 10.09 -8.04
CA ALA A 24 -2.12 10.74 -8.51
C ALA A 24 -3.03 9.76 -9.25
N ARG A 25 -2.45 8.96 -10.15
CA ARG A 25 -3.18 7.93 -10.91
C ARG A 25 -3.77 6.86 -10.00
N ALA A 26 -3.01 6.39 -9.03
CA ALA A 26 -3.48 5.44 -8.03
C ALA A 26 -4.64 6.01 -7.19
N GLN A 27 -4.57 7.28 -6.80
CA GLN A 27 -5.65 7.96 -6.07
C GLN A 27 -6.93 8.09 -6.91
N GLU A 28 -6.82 8.42 -8.20
CA GLU A 28 -7.95 8.44 -9.14
C GLU A 28 -8.64 7.07 -9.26
N LEU A 29 -7.87 6.00 -9.20
CA LEU A 29 -8.34 4.61 -9.26
C LEU A 29 -8.82 4.08 -7.90
N GLY A 30 -8.69 4.86 -6.83
CA GLY A 30 -9.07 4.46 -5.47
C GLY A 30 -8.08 3.52 -4.78
N PHE A 31 -6.86 3.39 -5.30
CA PHE A 31 -5.81 2.61 -4.66
C PHE A 31 -5.17 3.38 -3.52
N THR A 32 -4.93 2.70 -2.40
CA THR A 32 -4.24 3.31 -1.26
C THR A 32 -2.73 3.24 -1.48
N HIS A 33 -2.07 4.40 -1.56
CA HIS A 33 -0.61 4.44 -1.62
C HIS A 33 0.02 4.29 -0.24
N ARG A 34 1.15 3.60 -0.17
CA ARG A 34 1.99 3.41 1.01
C ARG A 34 3.45 3.49 0.61
N ARG A 35 4.30 3.99 1.49
CA ARG A 35 5.74 4.01 1.29
C ARG A 35 6.41 3.07 2.28
N TYR A 36 7.08 2.04 1.78
CA TYR A 36 7.81 1.08 2.60
C TYR A 36 9.31 1.30 2.41
N GLY A 37 9.91 2.09 3.31
CA GLY A 37 11.30 2.51 3.15
C GLY A 37 11.44 3.44 1.93
N ASN A 38 12.10 2.95 0.89
CA ASN A 38 12.27 3.66 -0.38
C ASN A 38 11.30 3.17 -1.47
N ASP A 39 10.52 2.13 -1.20
CA ASP A 39 9.65 1.52 -2.19
C ASP A 39 8.27 2.17 -2.18
N LEU A 40 7.79 2.56 -3.36
CA LEU A 40 6.44 3.04 -3.56
C LEU A 40 5.50 1.84 -3.77
N ALA A 41 4.53 1.70 -2.86
CA ALA A 41 3.61 0.60 -2.85
C ALA A 41 2.15 1.06 -2.95
N PHE A 42 1.33 0.27 -3.62
CA PHE A 42 -0.09 0.49 -3.80
C PHE A 42 -0.86 -0.73 -3.32
N TRP A 43 -1.88 -0.47 -2.51
CA TRP A 43 -2.79 -1.48 -2.00
C TRP A 43 -3.96 -1.63 -2.94
N LEU A 44 -4.17 -2.86 -3.39
CA LEU A 44 -5.27 -3.20 -4.27
C LEU A 44 -6.40 -3.85 -3.46
N PRO A 45 -7.64 -3.35 -3.58
CA PRO A 45 -8.80 -3.92 -2.89
C PRO A 45 -9.16 -5.32 -3.42
N GLU A 46 -8.84 -5.58 -4.69
CA GLU A 46 -9.07 -6.85 -5.39
C GLU A 46 -7.76 -7.34 -6.02
N SER A 47 -7.60 -8.65 -6.20
CA SER A 47 -6.43 -9.17 -6.93
C SER A 47 -6.60 -8.88 -8.41
N LEU A 48 -5.81 -7.95 -8.93
CA LEU A 48 -5.73 -7.68 -10.36
C LEU A 48 -4.60 -8.49 -10.98
N ASP A 49 -4.77 -8.89 -12.24
CA ASP A 49 -3.67 -9.52 -12.97
C ASP A 49 -2.59 -8.47 -13.27
N LEU A 50 -1.33 -8.92 -13.38
CA LEU A 50 -0.21 -8.02 -13.64
C LEU A 50 -0.43 -7.15 -14.90
N LYS A 51 -1.13 -7.68 -15.90
CA LYS A 51 -1.48 -6.93 -17.12
C LYS A 51 -2.42 -5.77 -16.84
N ASP A 52 -3.43 -5.99 -15.99
CA ASP A 52 -4.40 -4.95 -15.64
C ASP A 52 -3.75 -3.88 -14.77
N ILE A 53 -2.86 -4.30 -13.87
CA ILE A 53 -2.05 -3.39 -13.04
C ILE A 53 -1.18 -2.49 -13.94
N ILE A 54 -0.48 -3.07 -14.92
CA ILE A 54 0.32 -2.27 -15.87
C ILE A 54 -0.58 -1.32 -16.66
N ALA A 55 -1.77 -1.76 -17.08
CA ALA A 55 -2.73 -0.93 -17.79
C ALA A 55 -3.26 0.25 -16.94
N CYS A 56 -3.37 0.09 -15.61
CA CYS A 56 -3.73 1.19 -14.71
C CYS A 56 -2.72 2.35 -14.76
N PHE A 57 -1.43 2.02 -14.90
CA PHE A 57 -0.33 2.97 -14.97
C PHE A 57 0.11 3.27 -16.42
N ASP A 58 -0.75 2.98 -17.41
CA ASP A 58 -0.46 3.26 -18.81
C ASP A 58 -0.17 4.76 -19.03
N GLY A 59 0.91 5.04 -19.76
CA GLY A 59 1.43 6.41 -19.95
C GLY A 59 2.40 6.90 -18.88
N ILE A 60 2.63 6.15 -17.80
CA ILE A 60 3.65 6.45 -16.78
C ILE A 60 4.84 5.51 -16.99
N PRO A 61 6.08 6.02 -17.12
CA PRO A 61 7.25 5.16 -17.26
C PRO A 61 7.48 4.42 -15.94
N LEU A 62 7.40 3.09 -15.97
CA LEU A 62 7.73 2.22 -14.84
C LEU A 62 9.08 1.56 -15.11
N ASP A 63 10.01 1.71 -14.18
CA ASP A 63 11.30 1.02 -14.23
C ASP A 63 11.17 -0.41 -13.72
N SER A 64 10.31 -0.63 -12.72
CA SER A 64 10.01 -1.95 -12.16
C SER A 64 8.59 -2.02 -11.61
N ILE A 65 7.99 -3.21 -11.69
CA ILE A 65 6.70 -3.51 -11.07
C ILE A 65 6.72 -4.92 -10.48
N ALA A 66 6.36 -5.03 -9.21
CA ALA A 66 6.34 -6.28 -8.48
C ALA A 66 5.02 -6.45 -7.73
N ARG A 67 4.34 -7.56 -7.98
CA ARG A 67 3.11 -7.94 -7.28
C ARG A 67 3.45 -8.87 -6.13
N GLN A 68 3.02 -8.51 -4.93
CA GLN A 68 3.30 -9.25 -3.72
C GLN A 68 1.99 -9.62 -3.01
N PRO A 69 1.82 -10.88 -2.57
CA PRO A 69 0.70 -11.24 -1.71
C PRO A 69 0.80 -10.46 -0.40
N VAL A 70 -0.33 -10.09 0.21
CA VAL A 70 -0.33 -9.46 1.53
C VAL A 70 0.22 -10.45 2.55
N ARG A 71 1.48 -10.25 2.95
CA ARG A 71 2.14 -11.04 3.98
C ARG A 71 2.05 -10.35 5.35
N LEU A 72 2.23 -11.15 6.41
CA LEU A 72 2.10 -10.72 7.81
C LEU A 72 3.12 -9.62 8.20
N GLU A 73 4.23 -9.48 7.48
CA GLU A 73 5.23 -8.44 7.74
C GLU A 73 4.66 -7.01 7.54
N TYR A 74 3.68 -6.83 6.65
CA TYR A 74 3.00 -5.55 6.43
C TYR A 74 1.91 -5.24 7.46
N VAL A 75 1.41 -6.26 8.18
CA VAL A 75 0.44 -6.13 9.28
C VAL A 75 1.11 -5.49 10.51
N TYR A 76 2.40 -5.75 10.72
CA TYR A 76 3.08 -5.33 11.94
C TYR A 76 3.24 -3.81 12.04
N VAL A 77 3.44 -3.10 10.91
CA VAL A 77 3.61 -1.64 10.89
C VAL A 77 2.33 -0.93 11.35
N GLU A 78 1.16 -1.39 10.94
CA GLU A 78 -0.11 -0.73 11.28
C GLU A 78 -0.58 -1.05 12.70
N VAL A 79 -0.21 -2.21 13.25
CA VAL A 79 -0.47 -2.56 14.66
C VAL A 79 0.46 -1.79 15.60
N THR A 80 1.67 -1.44 15.16
CA THR A 80 2.62 -0.70 16.02
C THR A 80 2.30 0.80 16.09
N SER A 81 1.75 1.40 15.03
CA SER A 81 1.28 2.80 15.08
C SER A 81 0.04 3.02 15.95
N ASN A 82 -0.79 1.98 16.15
CA ASN A 82 -1.99 2.07 17.00
C ASN A 82 -1.72 1.83 18.50
N LEU A 83 -0.51 1.39 18.87
CA LEU A 83 -0.14 1.18 20.27
C LEU A 83 0.32 2.46 20.98
N VAL A 84 0.61 3.53 20.23
CA VAL A 84 1.06 4.81 20.80
C VAL A 84 -0.11 5.67 21.28
N GLU A 85 -1.32 5.49 20.73
CA GLU A 85 -2.51 6.24 21.15
C GLU A 85 -3.23 5.64 22.38
N CYS A 86 -3.07 4.34 22.67
CA CYS A 86 -3.71 3.74 23.85
C CYS A 86 -2.97 3.95 25.18
N TRP A 87 -1.72 4.43 25.17
CA TRP A 87 -0.94 4.62 26.41
C TRP A 87 -1.03 6.04 26.99
N SER A 88 -1.61 7.00 26.27
CA SER A 88 -1.76 8.39 26.74
C SER A 88 -3.04 8.66 27.55
N LEU A 89 -4.00 7.72 27.59
CA LEU A 89 -5.24 7.85 28.38
C LEU A 89 -5.24 7.10 29.72
N THR A 90 -4.22 6.30 30.02
CA THR A 90 -4.13 5.50 31.26
C THR A 90 -3.16 6.09 32.28
N GLN A 91 -2.77 7.36 32.13
CA GLN A 91 -1.88 8.07 33.06
C GLN A 91 -2.51 9.35 33.64
N ARG A 92 -3.84 9.39 33.66
CA ARG A 92 -4.62 10.47 34.31
C ARG A 92 -5.89 9.89 34.95
N SER A 93 -5.73 9.06 35.97
CA SER A 93 -6.71 8.82 37.04
C SER A 93 -6.00 8.28 38.27
#